data_AF-A0A143PN60-F1
#
_entry.id   AF-A0A143PN60-F1
#
_cell.length_a   1.000
_cell.length_b   1.000
_cell.length_c   1.000
_cell.angle_alpha   90.00
_cell.angle_beta   90.00
_cell.angle_gamma   90.00
#
_symmetry.space_group_name_H-M   'P 1'
#
loop_
_entity.id
_entity.type
_entity.pdbx_description
1 polymer ?
#
loop_
_entity_poly.entity_id
_entity_poly.type
_entity_poly.pdbx_seq_one_letter_code
_entity_poly.pdbx_strand_id
1 'polypeptide(L)'
;MRPHRGFRYLACPTIPAILVMLMVARGAHGQEPVPVVGPQAPASVVTDAIPAPAPAAVSPFKVLISEVRLKRSAELALGFASARVAANGCGGLLSEFVDEQGQPLAARLETLRMSLQDYLHTVYFLDGSDLRSCRGPMAVTTPGSRVVYVCGGLVRQSHGDAWVTIIHEVLHSLGLAENPPSPAFISNRVRKLCH
;
A
#
# COMPACT_ATOMS: atom_id res chain seq x y z
N MET A 1 19.58 -9.96 44.65
CA MET A 1 18.86 -11.26 44.64
C MET A 1 17.36 -11.00 44.69
N ARG A 2 16.64 -11.28 43.60
CA ARG A 2 15.17 -11.26 43.50
C ARG A 2 14.74 -12.55 42.79
N PRO A 3 13.63 -13.20 43.18
CA PRO A 3 13.33 -14.56 42.73
C PRO A 3 12.68 -14.59 41.34
N HIS A 4 13.03 -15.62 40.58
CA HIS A 4 12.43 -15.98 39.29
C HIS A 4 10.95 -16.36 39.46
N ARG A 5 10.06 -15.72 38.67
CA ARG A 5 8.67 -16.16 38.49
C ARG A 5 8.62 -17.14 37.33
N GLY A 6 8.13 -18.35 37.61
CA GLY A 6 8.01 -19.45 36.66
C GLY A 6 6.98 -19.19 35.56
N PHE A 7 7.36 -19.56 34.35
CA PHE A 7 6.50 -19.63 33.16
C PHE A 7 5.69 -20.94 33.22
N ARG A 8 4.36 -20.82 33.27
CA ARG A 8 3.44 -21.96 33.06
C ARG A 8 3.09 -22.01 31.58
N TYR A 9 3.51 -23.08 30.90
CA TYR A 9 3.08 -23.41 29.54
C TYR A 9 1.62 -23.89 29.60
N LEU A 10 0.72 -23.15 28.94
CA LEU A 10 -0.64 -23.61 28.64
C LEU A 10 -0.64 -24.26 27.25
N ALA A 11 -1.07 -25.52 27.22
CA ALA A 11 -1.22 -26.33 26.02
C ALA A 11 -2.28 -25.73 25.07
N CYS A 12 -1.96 -25.68 23.78
CA CYS A 12 -2.87 -25.27 22.71
C CYS A 12 -3.65 -26.50 22.21
N PRO A 13 -5.00 -26.47 22.16
CA PRO A 13 -5.78 -27.58 21.63
C PRO A 13 -5.70 -27.63 20.10
N THR A 14 -5.55 -28.84 19.60
CA THR A 14 -5.56 -29.26 18.20
C THR A 14 -6.85 -28.87 17.47
N ILE A 15 -6.73 -28.19 16.33
CA ILE A 15 -7.83 -27.91 15.39
C ILE A 15 -7.89 -29.05 14.36
N PRO A 16 -9.05 -29.67 14.09
CA PRO A 16 -9.16 -30.72 13.08
C PRO A 16 -9.13 -30.15 11.66
N ALA A 17 -8.49 -30.92 10.77
CA ALA A 17 -8.39 -30.66 9.34
C ALA A 17 -9.78 -30.67 8.68
N ILE A 18 -10.16 -29.56 8.05
CA ILE A 18 -11.36 -29.48 7.22
C ILE A 18 -11.01 -29.93 5.79
N LEU A 19 -11.68 -31.00 5.40
CA LEU A 19 -11.73 -31.64 4.09
C LEU A 19 -12.25 -30.65 3.02
N VAL A 20 -11.40 -30.24 2.07
CA VAL A 20 -11.82 -29.46 0.89
C VAL A 20 -12.23 -30.45 -0.20
N MET A 21 -13.55 -30.57 -0.42
CA MET A 21 -14.14 -31.26 -1.56
C MET A 21 -13.94 -30.43 -2.83
N LEU A 22 -13.20 -31.01 -3.79
CA LEU A 22 -13.12 -30.57 -5.17
C LEU A 22 -14.48 -30.84 -5.85
N MET A 23 -15.16 -29.79 -6.34
CA MET A 23 -16.20 -29.96 -7.38
C MET A 23 -15.72 -29.31 -8.67
N VAL A 24 -15.43 -30.18 -9.64
CA VAL A 24 -15.19 -29.84 -11.05
C VAL A 24 -16.54 -29.71 -11.73
N ALA A 25 -16.91 -28.50 -12.15
CA ALA A 25 -18.05 -28.28 -13.04
C ALA A 25 -17.54 -28.02 -14.46
N ARG A 26 -17.74 -29.01 -15.34
CA ARG A 26 -17.64 -28.87 -16.80
C ARG A 26 -18.93 -28.20 -17.31
N GLY A 27 -18.81 -27.02 -17.90
CA GLY A 27 -19.91 -26.28 -18.53
C GLY A 27 -19.75 -26.23 -20.05
N ALA A 28 -20.81 -26.61 -20.75
CA ALA A 28 -20.94 -26.85 -22.18
C ALA A 28 -20.64 -25.65 -23.11
N HIS A 29 -20.09 -25.96 -24.28
CA HIS A 29 -20.01 -25.08 -25.44
C HIS A 29 -21.41 -24.83 -26.03
N GLY A 30 -21.89 -23.60 -25.98
CA GLY A 30 -23.00 -23.10 -26.78
C GLY A 30 -22.47 -22.30 -27.95
N GLN A 31 -22.71 -22.78 -29.18
CA GLN A 31 -22.42 -22.08 -30.42
C GLN A 31 -23.57 -21.11 -30.70
N GLU A 32 -23.34 -19.80 -30.55
CA GLU A 32 -24.27 -18.77 -30.99
C GLU A 32 -24.23 -18.59 -32.52
N PRO A 33 -25.36 -18.27 -33.16
CA PRO A 33 -25.46 -18.05 -34.59
C PRO A 33 -24.77 -16.76 -35.04
N VAL A 34 -24.07 -16.85 -36.17
CA VAL A 34 -23.34 -15.75 -36.81
C VAL A 34 -24.33 -14.76 -37.46
N PRO A 35 -24.28 -13.45 -37.14
CA PRO A 35 -25.10 -12.45 -37.81
C PRO A 35 -24.59 -12.19 -39.25
N VAL A 36 -25.54 -12.13 -40.19
CA VAL A 36 -25.30 -11.79 -41.59
C VAL A 36 -24.93 -10.31 -41.70
N VAL A 37 -23.72 -10.03 -42.19
CA VAL A 37 -23.18 -8.67 -42.39
C VAL A 37 -23.79 -8.08 -43.66
N GLY A 38 -24.61 -7.04 -43.51
CA GLY A 38 -25.08 -6.21 -44.62
C GLY A 38 -23.99 -5.27 -45.16
N PRO A 39 -24.15 -4.74 -46.38
CA PRO A 39 -23.15 -3.87 -47.02
C PRO A 39 -22.93 -2.58 -46.21
N GLN A 40 -21.67 -2.37 -45.81
CA GLN A 40 -21.22 -1.17 -45.08
C GLN A 40 -21.16 0.04 -46.03
N ALA A 41 -21.78 1.14 -45.62
CA ALA A 41 -21.63 2.45 -46.23
C ALA A 41 -20.16 2.92 -46.11
N PRO A 42 -19.67 3.76 -47.06
CA PRO A 42 -18.30 4.26 -47.01
C PRO A 42 -18.05 5.07 -45.74
N ALA A 43 -17.08 4.63 -44.95
CA ALA A 43 -16.65 5.28 -43.71
C ALA A 43 -16.16 6.70 -44.00
N SER A 44 -16.80 7.69 -43.39
CA SER A 44 -16.26 9.05 -43.30
C SER A 44 -14.99 8.99 -42.47
N VAL A 45 -13.86 9.35 -43.07
CA VAL A 45 -12.57 9.51 -42.39
C VAL A 45 -12.70 10.72 -41.46
N VAL A 46 -13.01 10.48 -40.19
CA VAL A 46 -12.89 11.49 -39.14
C VAL A 46 -11.40 11.58 -38.81
N THR A 47 -10.77 12.66 -39.24
CA THR A 47 -9.41 13.01 -38.81
C THR A 47 -9.49 13.41 -37.35
N ASP A 48 -9.36 12.43 -36.45
CA ASP A 48 -9.25 12.70 -35.02
C ASP A 48 -7.97 13.50 -34.77
N ALA A 49 -8.15 14.78 -34.49
CA ALA A 49 -7.09 15.63 -33.97
C ALA A 49 -6.60 15.00 -32.68
N ILE A 50 -5.35 14.52 -32.67
CA ILE A 50 -4.70 13.99 -31.48
C ILE A 50 -4.78 15.08 -30.40
N PRO A 51 -5.54 14.88 -29.31
CA PRO A 51 -5.64 15.88 -28.27
C PRO A 51 -4.24 16.12 -27.71
N ALA A 52 -3.87 17.39 -27.59
CA ALA A 52 -2.60 17.78 -26.99
C ALA A 52 -2.46 17.08 -25.62
N PRO A 53 -1.27 16.55 -25.28
CA PRO A 53 -1.07 15.87 -24.01
C PRO A 53 -1.45 16.84 -22.88
N ALA A 54 -2.36 16.40 -22.01
CA ALA A 54 -2.72 17.15 -20.83
C ALA A 54 -1.44 17.52 -20.06
N PRO A 55 -1.34 18.74 -19.49
CA PRO A 55 -0.19 19.11 -18.70
C PRO A 55 0.02 18.05 -17.62
N ALA A 56 1.26 17.59 -17.48
CA ALA A 56 1.61 16.58 -16.47
C ALA A 56 1.12 17.10 -15.11
N ALA A 57 0.17 16.38 -14.50
CA ALA A 57 -0.36 16.75 -13.20
C ALA A 57 0.81 16.86 -12.21
N VAL A 58 0.93 18.01 -11.54
CA VAL A 58 1.92 18.19 -10.48
C VAL A 58 1.60 17.18 -9.39
N SER A 59 2.59 16.37 -9.03
CA SER A 59 2.46 15.41 -7.93
C SER A 59 2.06 16.15 -6.65
N PRO A 60 0.97 15.76 -5.96
CA PRO A 60 0.57 16.39 -4.70
C PRO A 60 1.52 16.04 -3.53
N PHE A 61 2.46 15.12 -3.76
CA PHE A 61 3.37 14.61 -2.74
C PHE A 61 4.67 15.39 -2.68
N LYS A 62 5.22 15.54 -1.47
CA LYS A 62 6.50 16.23 -1.22
C LYS A 62 7.68 15.27 -1.46
N VAL A 63 8.01 15.02 -2.72
CA VAL A 63 9.08 14.10 -3.12
C VAL A 63 10.38 14.86 -3.42
N LEU A 64 11.39 14.69 -2.58
CA LEU A 64 12.72 15.29 -2.68
C LEU A 64 13.77 14.19 -2.90
N ILE A 65 13.75 13.63 -4.11
CA ILE A 65 14.64 12.55 -4.55
C ILE A 65 15.35 13.02 -5.82
N SER A 66 16.68 13.01 -5.82
CA SER A 66 17.49 13.47 -6.96
C SER A 66 17.64 12.40 -8.04
N GLU A 67 17.67 11.12 -7.67
CA GLU A 67 17.76 10.01 -8.63
C GLU A 67 16.42 9.82 -9.35
N VAL A 68 16.43 9.92 -10.68
CA VAL A 68 15.23 10.01 -11.52
C VAL A 68 14.38 8.73 -11.47
N ARG A 69 15.01 7.55 -11.47
CA ARG A 69 14.27 6.28 -11.47
C ARG A 69 13.60 6.05 -10.12
N LEU A 70 14.30 6.31 -9.03
CA LEU A 70 13.81 6.23 -7.66
C LEU A 70 12.66 7.21 -7.44
N LYS A 71 12.81 8.46 -7.88
CA LYS A 71 11.75 9.47 -7.82
C LYS A 71 10.48 8.99 -8.54
N ARG A 72 10.60 8.51 -9.78
CA ARG A 72 9.46 8.02 -10.55
C ARG A 72 8.79 6.81 -9.90
N SER A 73 9.58 5.87 -9.38
CA SER A 73 9.06 4.71 -8.65
C SER A 73 8.33 5.11 -7.37
N ALA A 74 8.85 6.11 -6.64
CA ALA A 74 8.21 6.66 -5.45
C ALA A 74 6.88 7.33 -5.80
N GLU A 75 6.84 8.20 -6.80
CA GLU A 75 5.62 8.87 -7.26
C GLU A 75 4.53 7.89 -7.72
N LEU A 76 4.91 6.82 -8.44
CA LEU A 76 3.99 5.74 -8.81
C LEU A 76 3.44 5.01 -7.58
N ALA A 77 4.31 4.62 -6.64
CA ALA A 77 3.90 3.95 -5.42
C ALA A 77 2.98 4.82 -4.55
N LEU A 78 3.24 6.13 -4.49
CA LEU A 78 2.41 7.12 -3.80
C LEU A 78 1.06 7.31 -4.46
N GLY A 79 1.00 7.33 -5.79
CA GLY A 79 -0.26 7.36 -6.53
C GLY A 79 -1.13 6.15 -6.22
N PHE A 80 -0.56 4.94 -6.22
CA PHE A 80 -1.27 3.74 -5.81
C PHE A 80 -1.69 3.78 -4.35
N ALA A 81 -0.81 4.19 -3.43
CA ALA A 81 -1.13 4.30 -2.01
C ALA A 81 -2.31 5.26 -1.79
N SER A 82 -2.28 6.45 -2.40
CA SER A 82 -3.35 7.45 -2.31
C SER A 82 -4.69 6.93 -2.84
N ALA A 83 -4.67 6.24 -3.99
CA ALA A 83 -5.87 5.63 -4.54
C ALA A 83 -6.48 4.57 -3.60
N ARG A 84 -5.64 3.74 -2.97
CA ARG A 84 -6.11 2.70 -2.02
C ARG A 84 -6.69 3.28 -0.73
N VAL A 85 -6.06 4.31 -0.17
CA VAL A 85 -6.58 4.94 1.06
C VAL A 85 -7.86 5.73 0.80
N ALA A 86 -8.03 6.29 -0.41
CA ALA A 86 -9.24 7.00 -0.81
C ALA A 86 -10.45 6.08 -1.04
N ALA A 87 -10.23 4.85 -1.51
CA ALA A 87 -11.30 3.91 -1.86
C ALA A 87 -12.04 3.27 -0.65
N ASN A 88 -11.92 3.84 0.55
CA ASN A 88 -12.53 3.38 1.82
C ASN A 88 -12.01 2.04 2.39
N GLY A 89 -11.03 1.36 1.78
CA GLY A 89 -10.52 0.06 2.27
C GLY A 89 -9.76 0.15 3.60
N CYS A 90 -9.06 1.26 3.87
CA CYS A 90 -8.09 1.31 4.96
C CYS A 90 -8.66 1.64 6.36
N GLY A 91 -9.97 1.85 6.53
CA GLY A 91 -10.52 2.30 7.83
C GLY A 91 -10.21 1.35 8.99
N GLY A 92 -10.33 0.04 8.77
CA GLY A 92 -10.00 -0.97 9.79
C GLY A 92 -8.53 -1.01 10.19
N LEU A 93 -7.62 -0.52 9.32
CA LEU A 93 -6.19 -0.47 9.59
C LEU A 93 -5.86 0.51 10.72
N LEU A 94 -6.53 1.66 10.72
CA LEU A 94 -6.27 2.77 11.65
C LEU A 94 -6.80 2.51 13.05
N SER A 95 -7.85 1.70 13.17
CA SER A 95 -8.42 1.29 14.46
C SER A 95 -7.68 0.12 15.09
N GLU A 96 -6.96 -0.68 14.29
CA GLU A 96 -6.23 -1.87 14.76
C GLU A 96 -4.86 -1.52 15.34
N PHE A 97 -4.18 -0.54 14.75
CA PHE A 97 -2.86 -0.13 15.18
C PHE A 97 -2.91 1.03 16.17
N VAL A 98 -1.96 1.01 17.11
CA VAL A 98 -1.79 2.05 18.13
C VAL A 98 -0.42 2.69 18.02
N ASP A 99 -0.32 3.94 18.45
CA ASP A 99 0.96 4.63 18.60
C ASP A 99 1.73 4.16 19.85
N GLU A 100 2.93 4.70 20.06
CA GLU A 100 3.76 4.42 21.24
C GLU A 100 3.09 4.79 22.58
N GLN A 101 2.06 5.65 22.57
CA GLN A 101 1.27 6.02 23.74
C GLN A 101 0.05 5.11 23.93
N GLY A 102 -0.12 4.10 23.07
CA GLY A 102 -1.24 3.17 23.10
C GLY A 102 -2.55 3.75 22.56
N GLN A 103 -2.53 4.89 21.87
CA GLN A 103 -3.70 5.47 21.24
C GLN A 103 -3.88 4.93 19.82
N PRO A 104 -5.11 4.59 19.39
CA PRO A 104 -5.36 4.20 18.01
C PRO A 104 -4.88 5.26 17.01
N LEU A 105 -4.30 4.84 15.89
CA LEU A 105 -3.86 5.78 14.85
C LEU A 105 -5.02 6.61 14.27
N ALA A 106 -6.24 6.06 14.30
CA ALA A 106 -7.46 6.80 13.99
C ALA A 106 -7.64 8.04 14.88
N ALA A 107 -7.48 7.91 16.20
CA ALA A 107 -7.59 9.03 17.15
C ALA A 107 -6.49 10.08 16.92
N ARG A 108 -5.30 9.65 16.48
CA ARG A 108 -4.23 10.56 16.10
C ARG A 108 -4.61 11.42 14.89
N LEU A 109 -5.18 10.81 13.85
CA LEU A 109 -5.67 11.51 12.66
C LEU A 109 -6.84 12.45 12.97
N GLU A 110 -7.76 12.04 13.85
CA GLU A 110 -8.85 12.90 14.34
C GLU A 110 -8.32 14.17 15.04
N THR A 111 -7.30 14.02 15.90
CA THR A 111 -6.62 15.14 16.57
C THR A 111 -6.01 16.11 15.56
N LEU A 112 -5.46 15.58 14.46
CA LEU A 112 -4.92 16.38 13.36
C LEU A 112 -5.99 16.94 12.43
N ARG A 113 -7.25 16.49 12.57
CA ARG A 113 -8.38 16.78 11.66
C ARG A 113 -8.04 16.44 10.20
N MET A 114 -7.41 15.29 10.00
CA MET A 114 -6.98 14.82 8.68
C MET A 114 -7.53 13.44 8.41
N SER A 115 -7.89 13.16 7.15
CA SER A 115 -7.98 11.77 6.69
C SER A 115 -6.58 11.17 6.54
N LEU A 116 -6.48 9.84 6.41
CA LEU A 116 -5.20 9.21 6.06
C LEU A 116 -4.67 9.70 4.70
N GLN A 117 -5.57 9.97 3.75
CA GLN A 117 -5.22 10.52 2.44
C GLN A 117 -4.63 11.93 2.57
N ASP A 118 -5.26 12.81 3.36
CA ASP A 118 -4.74 14.16 3.58
C ASP A 118 -3.39 14.11 4.29
N TYR A 119 -3.26 13.23 5.29
CA TYR A 119 -2.02 13.05 6.02
C TYR A 119 -0.87 12.59 5.11
N LEU A 120 -1.13 11.68 4.17
CA LEU A 120 -0.16 11.22 3.17
C LEU A 120 0.45 12.40 2.37
N HIS A 121 -0.34 13.43 2.05
CA HIS A 121 0.16 14.65 1.37
C HIS A 121 1.03 15.55 2.25
N THR A 122 1.02 15.34 3.58
CA THR A 122 1.83 16.14 4.50
C THR A 122 3.24 15.59 4.71
N VAL A 123 3.46 14.29 4.45
CA VAL A 123 4.71 13.56 4.65
C VAL A 123 5.73 13.92 3.58
N TYR A 124 7.01 14.04 3.98
CA TYR A 124 8.15 14.25 3.08
C TYR A 124 8.75 12.91 2.69
N PHE A 125 8.96 12.71 1.38
CA PHE A 125 9.60 11.52 0.83
C PHE A 125 10.98 11.92 0.31
N LEU A 126 12.03 11.55 1.05
CA LEU A 126 13.41 11.95 0.77
C LEU A 126 14.22 10.80 0.18
N ASP A 127 15.31 11.13 -0.50
CA ASP A 127 16.29 10.11 -0.91
C ASP A 127 16.99 9.50 0.32
N GLY A 128 16.83 8.20 0.50
CA GLY A 128 17.46 7.42 1.56
C GLY A 128 18.61 6.54 1.06
N SER A 129 18.96 6.58 -0.22
CA SER A 129 19.80 5.56 -0.86
C SER A 129 21.18 5.38 -0.20
N ASP A 130 21.72 6.44 0.38
CA ASP A 130 23.03 6.43 1.07
C ASP A 130 22.95 6.09 2.57
N LEU A 131 21.74 5.96 3.12
CA LEU A 131 21.55 5.64 4.54
C LEU A 131 21.86 4.17 4.82
N ARG A 132 22.52 3.91 5.97
CA ARG A 132 22.80 2.54 6.42
C ARG A 132 21.52 1.73 6.63
N SER A 133 20.45 2.37 7.10
CA SER A 133 19.12 1.76 7.28
C SER A 133 18.45 1.36 5.96
N CYS A 134 18.85 1.96 4.84
CA CYS A 134 18.32 1.64 3.52
C CYS A 134 19.01 0.43 2.84
N ARG A 135 19.85 -0.32 3.57
CA ARG A 135 20.43 -1.57 3.09
C ARG A 135 19.43 -2.72 3.25
N GLY A 136 18.58 -2.91 2.24
CA GLY A 136 17.59 -4.00 2.21
C GLY A 136 16.15 -3.54 2.00
N PRO A 137 15.60 -2.63 2.84
CA PRO A 137 14.20 -2.20 2.71
C PRO A 137 14.00 -1.28 1.50
N MET A 138 12.73 -1.04 1.17
CA MET A 138 12.34 -0.11 0.09
C MET A 138 12.10 1.31 0.59
N ALA A 139 11.75 1.47 1.86
CA ALA A 139 11.69 2.75 2.55
C ALA A 139 11.88 2.51 4.04
N VAL A 140 12.22 3.56 4.78
CA VAL A 140 12.35 3.54 6.24
C VAL A 140 11.88 4.86 6.83
N THR A 141 11.33 4.77 8.04
CA THR A 141 10.78 5.90 8.77
C THR A 141 11.18 5.78 10.23
N THR A 142 11.27 6.89 10.93
CA THR A 142 11.34 6.87 12.41
C THR A 142 9.94 7.09 12.95
N PRO A 143 9.46 6.30 13.94
CA PRO A 143 8.14 6.49 14.51
C PRO A 143 7.87 7.96 14.89
N GLY A 144 6.72 8.48 14.46
CA GLY A 144 6.29 9.87 14.69
C GLY A 144 6.98 10.94 13.81
N SER A 145 8.00 10.59 13.03
CA SER A 145 8.64 11.51 12.08
C SER A 145 7.77 11.71 10.84
N ARG A 146 7.68 12.95 10.34
CA ARG A 146 6.99 13.25 9.06
C ARG A 146 7.87 13.03 7.81
N VAL A 147 8.93 12.24 7.95
CA VAL A 147 9.91 11.99 6.90
C VAL A 147 10.02 10.49 6.67
N VAL A 148 9.76 10.08 5.43
CA VAL A 148 9.99 8.74 4.92
C VAL A 148 11.19 8.80 3.99
N TYR A 149 12.22 8.02 4.29
CA TYR A 149 13.37 7.88 3.41
C TYR A 149 13.11 6.74 2.43
N VAL A 150 13.08 7.06 1.14
CA VAL A 150 12.88 6.08 0.07
C VAL A 150 14.23 5.48 -0.30
N CYS A 151 14.33 4.16 -0.23
CA CYS A 151 15.56 3.42 -0.45
C CYS A 151 15.65 2.87 -1.88
N GLY A 152 16.86 2.65 -2.38
CA GLY A 152 17.10 2.10 -3.73
C GLY A 152 16.45 0.73 -4.00
N GLY A 153 16.08 -0.01 -2.94
CA GLY A 153 15.31 -1.25 -3.06
C GLY A 153 13.96 -1.08 -3.76
N LEU A 154 13.34 0.11 -3.67
CA LEU A 154 12.05 0.41 -4.29
C LEU A 154 12.09 0.27 -5.82
N VAL A 155 13.22 0.62 -6.46
CA VAL A 155 13.37 0.54 -7.92
C VAL A 155 13.44 -0.93 -8.40
N ARG A 156 13.83 -1.86 -7.52
CA ARG A 156 14.08 -3.26 -7.88
C ARG A 156 12.87 -4.17 -7.70
N GLN A 157 11.82 -3.71 -7.02
CA GLN A 157 10.62 -4.50 -6.75
C GLN A 157 9.54 -4.30 -7.82
N SER A 158 8.64 -5.28 -7.95
CA SER A 158 7.44 -5.10 -8.74
C SER A 158 6.56 -4.02 -8.09
N HIS A 159 5.99 -3.13 -8.92
CA HIS A 159 5.15 -2.03 -8.46
C HIS A 159 3.96 -2.47 -7.58
N GLY A 160 3.59 -3.76 -7.64
CA GLY A 160 2.44 -4.33 -6.92
C GLY A 160 2.54 -4.29 -5.40
N ASP A 161 3.74 -4.26 -4.82
CA ASP A 161 3.94 -4.23 -3.35
C ASP A 161 4.59 -2.93 -2.84
N ALA A 162 5.07 -2.06 -3.73
CA ALA A 162 5.70 -0.79 -3.37
C ALA A 162 4.76 0.12 -2.56
N TRP A 163 3.48 0.19 -2.94
CA TRP A 163 2.48 0.99 -2.24
C TRP A 163 2.20 0.49 -0.81
N VAL A 164 2.31 -0.82 -0.58
CA VAL A 164 2.15 -1.44 0.75
C VAL A 164 3.21 -0.88 1.68
N THR A 165 4.45 -0.79 1.18
CA THR A 165 5.57 -0.24 1.96
C THR A 165 5.39 1.24 2.22
N ILE A 166 4.92 2.03 1.24
CA ILE A 166 4.61 3.44 1.48
C ILE A 166 3.56 3.61 2.59
N ILE A 167 2.46 2.86 2.58
CA ILE A 167 1.46 2.94 3.64
C ILE A 167 2.05 2.48 4.98
N HIS A 168 2.82 1.38 5.00
CA HIS A 168 3.51 0.89 6.19
C HIS A 168 4.36 1.99 6.84
N GLU A 169 5.24 2.61 6.06
CA GLU A 169 6.09 3.70 6.52
C GLU A 169 5.29 4.92 7.00
N VAL A 170 4.15 5.20 6.36
CA VAL A 170 3.24 6.26 6.79
C VAL A 170 2.58 5.93 8.13
N LEU A 171 2.30 4.66 8.44
CA LEU A 171 1.83 4.28 9.78
C LEU A 171 2.91 4.55 10.84
N HIS A 172 4.18 4.29 10.55
CA HIS A 172 5.28 4.68 11.43
C HIS A 172 5.34 6.20 11.61
N SER A 173 5.17 7.00 10.54
CA SER A 173 5.10 8.47 10.69
C SER A 173 3.95 8.96 11.58
N LEU A 174 2.86 8.19 11.69
CA LEU A 174 1.76 8.45 12.62
C LEU A 174 2.05 8.06 14.07
N GLY A 175 3.16 7.35 14.33
CA GLY A 175 3.61 6.96 15.66
C GLY A 175 3.53 5.46 15.93
N LEU A 176 3.20 4.62 14.95
CA LEU A 176 3.26 3.17 15.11
C LEU A 176 4.70 2.74 15.42
N ALA A 177 4.89 1.95 16.48
CA ALA A 177 6.21 1.43 16.85
C ALA A 177 6.75 0.42 15.84
N GLU A 178 8.09 0.31 15.74
CA GLU A 178 8.79 -0.58 14.81
C GLU A 178 8.55 -2.07 15.09
N ASN A 179 8.49 -2.45 16.37
CA ASN A 179 8.27 -3.83 16.81
C ASN A 179 8.07 -3.89 18.34
N PRO A 180 6.98 -4.49 18.87
CA PRO A 180 5.85 -5.10 18.16
C PRO A 180 4.83 -4.08 17.60
N PRO A 181 4.06 -4.45 16.53
CA PRO A 181 4.04 -5.72 15.80
C PRO A 181 5.17 -5.85 14.75
N SER A 182 5.37 -7.05 14.19
CA SER A 182 6.47 -7.25 13.22
C SER A 182 6.20 -6.57 11.87
N PRO A 183 7.25 -6.17 11.11
CA PRO A 183 7.07 -5.53 9.81
C PRO A 183 6.26 -6.38 8.81
N ALA A 184 6.45 -7.70 8.81
CA ALA A 184 5.69 -8.61 7.96
C ALA A 184 4.21 -8.65 8.33
N PHE A 185 3.88 -8.57 9.62
CA PHE A 185 2.50 -8.50 10.09
C PHE A 185 1.82 -7.21 9.61
N ILE A 186 2.50 -6.06 9.78
CA ILE A 186 1.99 -4.75 9.34
C ILE A 186 1.71 -4.76 7.84
N SER A 187 2.68 -5.15 7.00
CA SER A 187 2.52 -5.18 5.54
C SER A 187 1.41 -6.12 5.07
N ASN A 188 1.26 -7.28 5.72
CA ASN A 188 0.16 -8.20 5.43
C ASN A 188 -1.20 -7.59 5.78
N ARG A 189 -1.26 -6.82 6.87
CA ARG A 189 -2.50 -6.16 7.27
C ARG A 189 -2.88 -5.01 6.35
N VAL A 190 -1.89 -4.22 5.92
CA VAL A 190 -2.06 -3.21 4.87
C VAL A 190 -2.63 -3.83 3.60
N ARG A 191 -2.01 -4.91 3.09
CA ARG A 191 -2.53 -5.61 1.89
C ARG A 191 -3.98 -6.07 2.04
N LYS A 192 -4.31 -6.66 3.20
CA LYS A 192 -5.63 -7.23 3.43
C LYS A 192 -6.73 -6.16 3.54
N LEU A 193 -6.41 -5.03 4.18
CA LEU A 193 -7.41 -4.00 4.45
C LEU A 193 -7.49 -2.96 3.33
N CYS A 194 -6.38 -2.57 2.72
CA CYS A 194 -6.31 -1.53 1.68
C CYS A 194 -6.35 -2.07 0.24
N HIS A 195 -7.14 -3.12 -0.02
CA HIS A 195 -7.19 -3.78 -1.33
C HIS A 195 -8.04 -3.02 -2.36
#